data_AF-A0A1F6QVR5-F1
#
_entry.id   AF-A0A1F6QVR5-F1
#
_cell.length_a   1.000
_cell.length_b   1.000
_cell.length_c   1.000
_cell.angle_alpha   90.00
_cell.angle_beta   90.00
_cell.angle_gamma   90.00
#
_symmetry.space_group_name_H-M   'P 1'
#
loop_
_entity.id
_entity.type
_entity.pdbx_description
1 polymer ?
#
loop_
_entity_poly.entity_id
_entity_poly.type
_entity_poly.pdbx_seq_one_letter_code
_entity_poly.pdbx_strand_id
1 'polypeptide(L)'
;MKSMLFGISHNMKHGKYDIYIMLKEEKRTPNMVHYIVAVIEKTQVVVRYQVCKYVFYNKWATVFDYDMFQLESYSTSDEENISESIKKTLLKSFDVDSKEAFVGKIDEFLEAMTENLMYHEIAHDALEDGNINQEELAIPDGITTQKETILSIMNEVMTEFLPKKHDINGPIKNIIDTAFVKSNPKKAEKMLLIYMSDAWFLDTDTEFMYSYNYIMFTILLKYIHKNREIDFISMYQELDKIFNFLSDWYRKTLSEVSTTIKKMKYANKMTYKELEESIKKEIASDDEKYNRNSRSEEHQLGNFWINFFVYLEKEDKSSLHKIYDFINLKEQELYGLLLKEFAASQDKEKYGVDIRSYIIDKMQNIGFKLEDVS
;
A
#
# COMPACT_ATOMS: atom_id res chain seq x y z
N MET A 1 12.47 19.20 -8.62
CA MET A 1 13.57 19.40 -7.63
C MET A 1 13.93 18.03 -7.09
N LYS A 2 15.23 17.69 -6.98
CA LYS A 2 15.66 16.40 -6.42
C LYS A 2 15.42 16.38 -4.91
N SER A 3 14.85 15.30 -4.39
CA SER A 3 14.75 15.05 -2.95
C SER A 3 16.12 14.62 -2.43
N MET A 4 16.63 15.29 -1.40
CA MET A 4 17.93 14.99 -0.79
C MET A 4 17.82 14.92 0.72
N LEU A 5 18.54 13.96 1.30
CA LEU A 5 18.66 13.73 2.73
C LEU A 5 20.15 13.64 3.09
N PHE A 6 20.57 14.34 4.15
CA PHE A 6 21.95 14.36 4.63
C PHE A 6 21.99 14.00 6.10
N GLY A 7 22.94 13.14 6.48
CA GLY A 7 23.14 12.78 7.87
C GLY A 7 23.98 11.52 8.06
N ILE A 8 23.78 10.85 9.20
CA ILE A 8 24.52 9.64 9.59
C ILE A 8 23.67 8.43 9.27
N SER A 9 24.22 7.51 8.48
CA SER A 9 23.58 6.27 8.10
C SER A 9 24.40 5.04 8.50
N HIS A 10 23.69 3.96 8.81
CA HIS A 10 24.22 2.61 8.73
C HIS A 10 23.91 2.06 7.35
N ASN A 11 24.93 1.52 6.68
CA ASN A 11 24.81 1.05 5.30
C ASN A 11 24.88 -0.46 5.27
N MET A 12 23.95 -1.08 4.56
CA MET A 12 23.92 -2.52 4.31
C MET A 12 23.55 -2.80 2.85
N LYS A 13 23.78 -4.03 2.41
CA LYS A 13 23.38 -4.48 1.07
C LYS A 13 22.36 -5.60 1.19
N HIS A 14 21.39 -5.61 0.28
CA HIS A 14 20.44 -6.70 0.11
C HIS A 14 20.29 -6.97 -1.39
N GLY A 15 20.81 -8.09 -1.87
CA GLY A 15 20.89 -8.35 -3.31
C GLY A 15 21.63 -7.22 -4.06
N LYS A 16 20.94 -6.58 -5.02
CA LYS A 16 21.47 -5.44 -5.80
C LYS A 16 21.29 -4.07 -5.12
N TYR A 17 20.58 -4.00 -3.99
CA TYR A 17 20.22 -2.71 -3.36
C TYR A 17 21.24 -2.30 -2.30
N ASP A 18 21.54 -1.01 -2.31
CA ASP A 18 22.22 -0.32 -1.22
C ASP A 18 21.16 0.27 -0.28
N ILE A 19 21.13 -0.22 0.96
CA ILE A 19 20.17 0.21 1.98
C ILE A 19 20.89 1.14 2.96
N TYR A 20 20.31 2.31 3.14
CA TYR A 20 20.78 3.36 4.04
C TYR A 20 19.77 3.53 5.17
N ILE A 21 20.09 2.99 6.35
CA ILE A 21 19.31 3.25 7.57
C ILE A 21 19.82 4.56 8.18
N MET A 22 19.07 5.63 7.99
CA MET A 22 19.41 6.98 8.43
C MET A 22 19.14 7.12 9.93
N LEU A 23 20.19 6.94 10.72
CA LEU A 23 20.17 7.02 12.19
C LEU A 23 19.99 8.46 12.68
N LYS A 24 20.50 9.44 11.92
CA LYS A 24 20.38 10.86 12.21
C LYS A 24 20.20 11.66 10.93
N GLU A 25 19.16 12.48 10.86
CA GLU A 25 18.95 13.47 9.80
C GLU A 25 19.50 14.82 10.26
N GLU A 26 20.42 15.39 9.47
CA GLU A 26 20.98 16.72 9.74
C GLU A 26 20.37 17.79 8.84
N LYS A 27 20.12 17.46 7.58
CA LYS A 27 19.47 18.35 6.60
C LYS A 27 18.62 17.54 5.64
N ARG A 28 17.53 18.15 5.16
CA ARG A 28 16.66 17.57 4.13
C ARG A 28 16.10 18.67 3.23
N THR A 29 15.79 18.31 1.99
CA THR A 29 15.01 19.19 1.10
C THR A 29 13.54 19.25 1.53
N PRO A 30 12.82 20.35 1.27
CA PRO A 30 11.40 20.47 1.64
C PRO A 30 10.49 19.35 1.11
N ASN A 31 10.81 18.81 -0.06
CA ASN A 31 10.05 17.72 -0.69
C ASN A 31 10.18 16.37 0.04
N MET A 32 11.12 16.23 0.97
CA MET A 32 11.25 15.05 1.82
C MET A 32 10.41 15.26 3.07
N VAL A 33 9.09 15.04 2.98
CA VAL A 33 8.11 15.30 4.06
C VAL A 33 8.43 14.47 5.30
N HIS A 34 8.15 14.98 6.51
CA HIS A 34 8.67 14.37 7.74
C HIS A 34 8.15 12.95 7.94
N TYR A 35 6.90 12.71 7.56
CA TYR A 35 6.20 11.43 7.75
C TYR A 35 6.57 10.34 6.75
N ILE A 36 7.33 10.65 5.70
CA ILE A 36 7.83 9.62 4.77
C ILE A 36 8.92 8.83 5.49
N VAL A 37 8.64 7.61 5.90
CA VAL A 37 9.53 6.77 6.73
C VAL A 37 10.56 6.00 5.91
N ALA A 38 10.27 5.72 4.64
CA ALA A 38 11.18 5.07 3.72
C ALA A 38 10.97 5.61 2.30
N VAL A 39 11.97 5.44 1.45
CA VAL A 39 11.93 5.84 0.04
C VAL A 39 12.93 5.01 -0.75
N ILE A 40 12.52 4.55 -1.92
CA ILE A 40 13.40 3.98 -2.95
C ILE A 40 13.69 4.98 -4.07
N GLU A 41 14.96 5.03 -4.49
CA GLU A 41 15.40 5.68 -5.72
C GLU A 41 16.35 4.71 -6.43
N LYS A 42 15.85 4.06 -7.50
CA LYS A 42 16.57 3.01 -8.23
C LYS A 42 17.02 1.89 -7.28
N THR A 43 18.33 1.64 -7.18
CA THR A 43 18.89 0.62 -6.30
C THR A 43 19.21 1.13 -4.90
N GLN A 44 18.81 2.36 -4.54
CA GLN A 44 19.06 2.93 -3.22
C GLN A 44 17.76 2.98 -2.42
N VAL A 45 17.76 2.31 -1.26
CA VAL A 45 16.64 2.36 -0.32
C VAL A 45 17.08 3.13 0.90
N VAL A 46 16.32 4.15 1.28
CA VAL A 46 16.61 4.98 2.45
C VAL A 46 15.50 4.78 3.46
N VAL A 47 15.83 4.25 4.64
CA VAL A 47 14.89 4.12 5.77
C VAL A 47 15.26 5.14 6.84
N ARG A 48 14.29 5.93 7.29
CA ARG A 48 14.48 7.10 8.15
C ARG A 48 14.19 6.75 9.60
N TYR A 49 15.18 6.19 10.29
CA TYR A 49 15.04 5.66 11.65
C TYR A 49 14.53 6.69 12.66
N GLN A 50 14.95 7.96 12.56
CA GLN A 50 14.43 9.02 13.43
C GLN A 50 12.94 9.29 13.23
N VAL A 51 12.45 9.17 12.00
CA VAL A 51 11.03 9.30 11.69
C VAL A 51 10.28 8.08 12.21
N CYS A 52 10.77 6.87 12.01
CA CYS A 52 10.17 5.67 12.58
C CYS A 52 10.05 5.79 14.11
N LYS A 53 11.08 6.33 14.78
CA LYS A 53 11.05 6.63 16.22
C LYS A 53 10.01 7.70 16.57
N TYR A 54 9.85 8.73 15.76
CA TYR A 54 8.78 9.71 15.95
C TYR A 54 7.40 9.06 15.84
N VAL A 55 7.15 8.23 14.82
CA VAL A 55 5.88 7.50 14.64
C VAL A 55 5.64 6.56 15.82
N PHE A 56 6.67 5.83 16.28
CA PHE A 56 6.62 5.00 17.49
C PHE A 56 6.00 5.75 18.68
N TYR A 57 6.55 6.93 18.99
CA TYR A 57 6.08 7.71 20.14
C TYR A 57 4.68 8.27 19.97
N ASN A 58 4.29 8.68 18.76
CA ASN A 58 3.00 9.35 18.52
C ASN A 58 1.84 8.37 18.28
N LYS A 59 2.12 7.16 17.79
CA LYS A 59 1.09 6.19 17.39
C LYS A 59 0.90 5.06 18.38
N TRP A 60 1.99 4.50 18.94
CA TRP A 60 1.89 3.31 19.78
C TRP A 60 2.21 3.60 21.25
N ALA A 61 3.20 4.45 21.55
CA ALA A 61 3.50 4.79 22.94
C ALA A 61 2.42 5.65 23.61
N THR A 62 1.64 6.40 22.83
CA THR A 62 0.50 7.22 23.27
C THR A 62 -0.67 6.40 23.80
N VAL A 63 -0.77 5.11 23.46
CA VAL A 63 -1.83 4.21 23.94
C VAL A 63 -1.86 4.12 25.48
N PHE A 64 -0.70 4.30 26.13
CA PHE A 64 -0.59 4.32 27.59
C PHE A 64 -1.03 5.65 28.23
N ASP A 65 -1.16 6.71 27.43
CA ASP A 65 -1.53 8.05 27.89
C ASP A 65 -3.05 8.31 27.76
N TYR A 66 -3.83 7.35 27.24
CA TYR A 66 -5.26 7.53 27.04
C TYR A 66 -6.00 7.70 28.36
N ASP A 67 -6.85 8.72 28.44
CA ASP A 67 -7.80 8.87 29.53
C ASP A 67 -9.10 8.07 29.26
N MET A 68 -9.98 8.01 30.27
CA MET A 68 -11.27 7.29 30.14
C MET A 68 -12.14 7.87 29.04
N PHE A 69 -12.13 9.20 28.83
CA PHE A 69 -12.94 9.84 27.82
C PHE A 69 -12.49 9.45 26.40
N GLN A 70 -11.18 9.37 26.16
CA GLN A 70 -10.62 8.88 24.92
C GLN A 70 -10.98 7.41 24.69
N LEU A 71 -10.83 6.56 25.71
CA LEU A 71 -11.20 5.15 25.62
C LEU A 71 -12.70 4.95 25.33
N GLU A 72 -13.56 5.75 25.96
CA GLU A 72 -15.00 5.77 25.68
C GLU A 72 -15.26 6.22 24.25
N SER A 73 -14.63 7.31 23.78
CA SER A 73 -14.77 7.79 22.40
C SER A 73 -14.42 6.70 21.39
N TYR A 74 -13.24 6.08 21.53
CA TYR A 74 -12.78 5.01 20.65
C TYR A 74 -13.68 3.78 20.71
N SER A 75 -14.42 3.57 21.81
CA SER A 75 -15.38 2.47 21.91
C SER A 75 -16.67 2.68 21.11
N THR A 76 -16.96 3.93 20.69
CA THR A 76 -18.20 4.27 19.98
C THR A 76 -18.14 4.06 18.46
N SER A 77 -16.95 4.11 17.85
CA SER A 77 -16.72 3.77 16.44
C SER A 77 -16.10 2.38 16.35
N ASP A 78 -16.68 1.50 15.53
CA ASP A 78 -16.12 0.17 15.31
C ASP A 78 -14.72 0.25 14.71
N GLU A 79 -14.48 1.20 13.80
CA GLU A 79 -13.20 1.40 13.14
C GLU A 79 -12.08 1.87 14.09
N GLU A 80 -12.37 2.86 14.94
CA GLU A 80 -11.43 3.32 15.97
C GLU A 80 -11.21 2.21 17.02
N ASN A 81 -12.28 1.52 17.43
CA ASN A 81 -12.21 0.42 18.39
C ASN A 81 -11.28 -0.69 17.90
N ILE A 82 -11.42 -1.08 16.64
CA ILE A 82 -10.55 -2.09 16.01
C ILE A 82 -9.11 -1.58 15.95
N SER A 83 -8.88 -0.34 15.50
CA SER A 83 -7.55 0.29 15.43
C SER A 83 -6.81 0.20 16.76
N GLU A 84 -7.48 0.63 17.84
CA GLU A 84 -6.92 0.60 19.20
C GLU A 84 -6.77 -0.83 19.72
N SER A 85 -7.65 -1.76 19.36
CA SER A 85 -7.53 -3.16 19.74
C SER A 85 -6.33 -3.85 19.08
N ILE A 86 -6.01 -3.53 17.82
CA ILE A 86 -4.77 -3.99 17.16
C ILE A 86 -3.56 -3.48 17.93
N LYS A 87 -3.51 -2.18 18.26
CA LYS A 87 -2.40 -1.58 19.02
C LYS A 87 -2.26 -2.22 20.41
N LYS A 88 -3.34 -2.42 21.16
CA LYS A 88 -3.30 -3.13 22.46
C LYS A 88 -2.83 -4.58 22.33
N THR A 89 -3.24 -5.27 21.27
CA THR A 89 -2.76 -6.64 20.99
C THR A 89 -1.26 -6.65 20.73
N LEU A 90 -0.77 -5.71 19.93
CA LEU A 90 0.66 -5.53 19.67
C LEU A 90 1.44 -5.28 20.96
N LEU A 91 0.99 -4.37 21.82
CA LEU A 91 1.64 -4.09 23.10
C LEU A 91 1.72 -5.34 23.99
N LYS A 92 0.65 -6.15 24.06
CA LYS A 92 0.66 -7.44 24.77
C LYS A 92 1.71 -8.40 24.21
N SER A 93 1.94 -8.43 22.89
CA SER A 93 2.97 -9.29 22.28
C SER A 93 4.41 -8.90 22.67
N PHE A 94 4.63 -7.64 23.09
CA PHE A 94 5.90 -7.17 23.64
C PHE A 94 6.07 -7.43 25.15
N ASP A 95 5.03 -7.97 25.80
CA ASP A 95 4.98 -8.20 27.26
C ASP A 95 5.24 -6.92 28.06
N VAL A 96 4.51 -5.85 27.69
CA VAL A 96 4.62 -4.53 28.31
C VAL A 96 3.27 -4.06 28.84
N ASP A 97 3.29 -3.44 30.02
CA ASP A 97 2.13 -2.91 30.74
C ASP A 97 2.20 -1.40 30.98
N SER A 98 3.30 -0.78 30.59
CA SER A 98 3.59 0.65 30.81
C SER A 98 4.35 1.25 29.63
N LYS A 99 4.24 2.57 29.50
CA LYS A 99 4.95 3.35 28.49
C LYS A 99 6.46 3.17 28.62
N GLU A 100 6.98 3.20 29.85
CA GLU A 100 8.40 3.04 30.14
C GLU A 100 8.90 1.66 29.72
N ALA A 101 8.15 0.60 30.00
CA ALA A 101 8.48 -0.76 29.57
C ALA A 101 8.50 -0.86 28.04
N PHE A 102 7.53 -0.24 27.36
CA PHE A 102 7.47 -0.24 25.90
C PHE A 102 8.58 0.58 25.25
N VAL A 103 8.92 1.74 25.81
CA VAL A 103 10.09 2.52 25.39
C VAL A 103 11.38 1.71 25.58
N GLY A 104 11.46 0.87 26.61
CA GLY A 104 12.55 -0.09 26.78
C GLY A 104 12.63 -1.17 25.68
N LYS A 105 11.57 -1.35 24.87
CA LYS A 105 11.49 -2.27 23.72
C LYS A 105 11.60 -1.56 22.37
N ILE A 106 11.94 -0.27 22.35
CA ILE A 106 11.90 0.54 21.12
C ILE A 106 12.79 -0.02 20.00
N ASP A 107 13.98 -0.54 20.32
CA ASP A 107 14.88 -1.08 19.29
C ASP A 107 14.29 -2.33 18.62
N GLU A 108 13.68 -3.21 19.41
CA GLU A 108 12.99 -4.41 18.91
C GLU A 108 11.80 -4.04 18.01
N PHE A 109 11.02 -3.03 18.42
CA PHE A 109 9.91 -2.52 17.62
C PHE A 109 10.41 -1.90 16.31
N LEU A 110 11.41 -1.02 16.38
CA LEU A 110 11.92 -0.30 15.21
C LEU A 110 12.62 -1.24 14.23
N GLU A 111 13.28 -2.30 14.70
CA GLU A 111 13.79 -3.36 13.83
C GLU A 111 12.66 -4.00 13.04
N ALA A 112 11.57 -4.42 13.69
CA ALA A 112 10.43 -5.03 13.01
C ALA A 112 9.74 -4.06 12.01
N MET A 113 9.53 -2.81 12.41
CA MET A 113 8.92 -1.78 11.55
C MET A 113 9.81 -1.46 10.33
N THR A 114 11.10 -1.21 10.54
CA THR A 114 12.02 -0.87 9.46
C THR A 114 12.25 -2.04 8.50
N GLU A 115 12.20 -3.29 8.99
CA GLU A 115 12.26 -4.47 8.15
C GLU A 115 11.04 -4.54 7.21
N ASN A 116 9.82 -4.33 7.72
CA ASN A 116 8.61 -4.28 6.87
C ASN A 116 8.73 -3.20 5.78
N LEU A 117 9.12 -1.97 6.17
CA LEU A 117 9.28 -0.87 5.22
C LEU A 117 10.34 -1.17 4.16
N MET A 118 11.49 -1.71 4.55
CA MET A 118 12.56 -2.05 3.62
C MET A 118 12.11 -3.06 2.56
N TYR A 119 11.40 -4.13 2.96
CA TYR A 119 10.91 -5.12 2.00
C TYR A 119 9.80 -4.58 1.11
N HIS A 120 8.95 -3.68 1.61
CA HIS A 120 7.96 -2.96 0.79
C HIS A 120 8.66 -2.15 -0.32
N GLU A 121 9.62 -1.30 0.05
CA GLU A 121 10.34 -0.43 -0.91
C GLU A 121 11.10 -1.24 -1.96
N ILE A 122 11.79 -2.32 -1.57
CA ILE A 122 12.54 -3.17 -2.52
C ILE A 122 11.60 -3.93 -3.46
N ALA A 123 10.40 -4.29 -3.01
CA ALA A 123 9.46 -5.06 -3.82
C ALA A 123 8.88 -4.27 -5.01
N HIS A 124 8.82 -2.93 -4.93
CA HIS A 124 8.38 -2.06 -6.04
C HIS A 124 9.19 -2.32 -7.33
N ASP A 125 10.51 -2.39 -7.24
CA ASP A 125 11.39 -2.59 -8.41
C ASP A 125 11.24 -3.98 -9.05
N ALA A 126 10.75 -5.00 -8.32
CA ALA A 126 10.55 -6.35 -8.85
C ALA A 126 9.23 -6.55 -9.60
N LEU A 127 8.24 -5.67 -9.39
CA LEU A 127 6.96 -5.70 -10.10
C LEU A 127 7.08 -5.22 -11.55
N GLU A 128 8.00 -4.29 -11.81
CA GLU A 128 8.26 -3.71 -13.13
C GLU A 128 8.85 -4.73 -14.12
N ASP A 129 9.42 -5.81 -13.62
CA ASP A 129 10.14 -6.86 -14.36
C ASP A 129 9.20 -7.95 -14.96
N GLY A 130 8.00 -7.56 -15.43
CA GLY A 130 6.90 -8.49 -15.78
C GLY A 130 6.14 -8.17 -17.08
N ASN A 131 5.49 -9.20 -17.65
CA ASN A 131 4.77 -9.28 -18.95
C ASN A 131 3.59 -8.29 -19.19
N ILE A 132 3.57 -7.12 -18.55
CA ILE A 132 2.57 -6.08 -18.77
C ILE A 132 3.16 -5.09 -19.79
N ASN A 133 2.34 -4.62 -20.73
CA ASN A 133 2.79 -3.62 -21.67
C ASN A 133 3.16 -2.32 -20.91
N GLN A 134 4.36 -1.78 -21.14
CA GLN A 134 4.84 -0.55 -20.53
C GLN A 134 3.89 0.63 -20.77
N GLU A 135 3.20 0.66 -21.92
CA GLU A 135 2.17 1.66 -22.20
C GLU A 135 0.98 1.56 -21.23
N GLU A 136 0.60 0.34 -20.83
CA GLU A 136 -0.51 0.09 -19.91
C GLU A 136 -0.12 0.37 -18.45
N LEU A 137 1.13 0.07 -18.07
CA LEU A 137 1.67 0.39 -16.73
C LEU A 137 1.75 1.90 -16.47
N ALA A 138 1.93 2.71 -17.51
CA ALA A 138 1.96 4.16 -17.39
C ALA A 138 0.56 4.81 -17.23
N ILE A 139 -0.54 4.06 -17.43
CA ILE A 139 -1.92 4.57 -17.23
C ILE A 139 -2.19 4.92 -15.77
N PRO A 140 -1.96 4.01 -14.79
CA PRO A 140 -2.04 4.34 -13.36
C PRO A 140 -1.30 5.62 -12.98
N ASP A 141 -0.05 5.78 -13.43
CA ASP A 141 0.77 6.95 -13.10
C ASP A 141 0.20 8.25 -13.69
N GLY A 142 -0.41 8.17 -14.88
CA GLY A 142 -1.07 9.31 -15.48
C GLY A 142 -2.33 9.73 -14.72
N ILE A 143 -3.16 8.77 -14.35
CA ILE A 143 -4.48 9.05 -13.76
C ILE A 143 -4.39 9.53 -12.30
N THR A 144 -3.39 9.07 -11.54
CA THR A 144 -3.14 9.51 -10.14
C THR A 144 -2.89 11.00 -10.02
N THR A 145 -2.38 11.65 -11.08
CA THR A 145 -2.23 13.12 -11.10
C THR A 145 -3.56 13.87 -11.00
N GLN A 146 -4.67 13.21 -11.34
CA GLN A 146 -6.01 13.77 -11.24
C GLN A 146 -6.75 13.21 -10.03
N LYS A 147 -6.67 11.89 -9.82
CA LYS A 147 -7.35 11.19 -8.73
C LYS A 147 -6.69 9.82 -8.49
N GLU A 148 -6.46 9.48 -7.22
CA GLU A 148 -6.11 8.10 -6.84
C GLU A 148 -7.22 7.12 -7.21
N THR A 149 -6.83 5.93 -7.68
CA THR A 149 -7.77 4.89 -8.12
C THR A 149 -7.33 3.51 -7.67
N ILE A 150 -8.20 2.52 -7.83
CA ILE A 150 -7.83 1.12 -7.59
C ILE A 150 -6.59 0.68 -8.39
N LEU A 151 -6.32 1.29 -9.56
CA LEU A 151 -5.20 0.88 -10.41
C LEU A 151 -3.83 1.24 -9.83
N SER A 152 -3.71 2.37 -9.14
CA SER A 152 -2.49 2.76 -8.44
C SER A 152 -2.33 1.99 -7.14
N ILE A 153 -3.43 1.82 -6.40
CA ILE A 153 -3.48 1.04 -5.16
C ILE A 153 -3.05 -0.41 -5.39
N MET A 154 -3.38 -1.00 -6.55
CA MET A 154 -2.95 -2.36 -6.87
C MET A 154 -1.44 -2.54 -6.95
N ASN A 155 -0.67 -1.52 -7.36
CA ASN A 155 0.78 -1.62 -7.35
C ASN A 155 1.28 -1.77 -5.92
N GLU A 156 0.79 -0.93 -5.00
CA GLU A 156 1.07 -1.04 -3.57
C GLU A 156 0.65 -2.41 -3.03
N VAL A 157 -0.57 -2.88 -3.28
CA VAL A 157 -1.02 -4.19 -2.77
C VAL A 157 -0.18 -5.34 -3.31
N MET A 158 0.20 -5.31 -4.60
CA MET A 158 1.02 -6.37 -5.19
C MET A 158 2.43 -6.41 -4.61
N THR A 159 3.01 -5.27 -4.20
CA THR A 159 4.34 -5.28 -3.56
C THR A 159 4.28 -6.00 -2.22
N GLU A 160 3.20 -5.83 -1.46
CA GLU A 160 3.01 -6.48 -0.16
C GLU A 160 3.11 -8.01 -0.25
N PHE A 161 2.43 -8.56 -1.25
CA PHE A 161 2.28 -10.00 -1.47
C PHE A 161 3.32 -10.58 -2.45
N LEU A 162 4.31 -9.81 -2.89
CA LEU A 162 5.30 -10.27 -3.85
C LEU A 162 6.01 -11.54 -3.31
N PRO A 163 5.88 -12.70 -3.99
CA PRO A 163 6.60 -13.89 -3.58
C PRO A 163 8.09 -13.74 -3.84
N LYS A 164 8.90 -14.72 -3.42
CA LYS A 164 10.33 -14.64 -3.65
C LYS A 164 10.65 -14.73 -5.15
N LYS A 165 11.10 -13.62 -5.73
CA LYS A 165 11.62 -13.51 -7.10
C LYS A 165 13.08 -13.09 -7.03
N HIS A 166 13.99 -14.00 -7.41
CA HIS A 166 15.42 -13.85 -7.15
C HIS A 166 15.70 -13.61 -5.65
N ASP A 167 16.38 -12.50 -5.32
CA ASP A 167 16.69 -12.08 -3.95
C ASP A 167 15.72 -11.03 -3.42
N ILE A 168 14.59 -10.81 -4.08
CA ILE A 168 13.57 -9.81 -3.71
C ILE A 168 12.28 -10.52 -3.32
N ASN A 169 11.59 -9.99 -2.32
CA ASN A 169 10.25 -10.40 -1.93
C ASN A 169 9.53 -9.23 -1.24
N GLY A 170 8.21 -9.37 -1.10
CA GLY A 170 7.37 -8.45 -0.37
C GLY A 170 7.39 -8.67 1.14
N PRO A 171 6.92 -7.69 1.92
CA PRO A 171 6.89 -7.76 3.38
C PRO A 171 6.08 -8.94 3.91
N ILE A 172 4.96 -9.32 3.29
CA ILE A 172 4.18 -10.50 3.73
C ILE A 172 5.01 -11.77 3.60
N LYS A 173 5.77 -11.94 2.51
CA LYS A 173 6.70 -13.07 2.37
C LYS A 173 7.79 -13.04 3.44
N ASN A 174 8.37 -11.87 3.72
CA ASN A 174 9.40 -11.77 4.76
C ASN A 174 8.86 -12.06 6.17
N ILE A 175 7.62 -11.66 6.48
CA ILE A 175 6.94 -12.01 7.73
C ILE A 175 6.80 -13.53 7.84
N ILE A 176 6.31 -14.18 6.78
CA ILE A 176 6.16 -15.64 6.72
C ILE A 176 7.53 -16.36 6.86
N ASP A 177 8.56 -15.88 6.17
CA ASP A 177 9.91 -16.43 6.28
C ASP A 177 10.50 -16.23 7.68
N THR A 178 10.17 -15.13 8.33
CA THR A 178 10.55 -14.90 9.73
C THR A 178 9.91 -15.92 10.66
N ALA A 179 8.66 -16.31 10.41
CA ALA A 179 8.00 -17.36 11.18
C ALA A 179 8.63 -18.74 10.96
N PHE A 180 8.85 -19.16 9.70
CA PHE A 180 9.29 -20.52 9.38
C PHE A 180 10.79 -20.66 9.16
N VAL A 181 11.33 -19.92 8.19
CA VAL A 181 12.72 -20.06 7.75
C VAL A 181 13.68 -19.61 8.85
N LYS A 182 13.36 -18.51 9.52
CA LYS A 182 14.12 -18.01 10.68
C LYS A 182 13.66 -18.62 12.00
N SER A 183 12.60 -19.45 11.98
CA SER A 183 12.01 -20.11 13.16
C SER A 183 11.68 -19.14 14.31
N ASN A 184 11.15 -17.95 13.98
CA ASN A 184 10.82 -16.90 14.95
C ASN A 184 9.36 -16.41 14.79
N PRO A 185 8.37 -17.25 15.15
CA PRO A 185 6.95 -16.91 14.99
C PRO A 185 6.53 -15.69 15.83
N LYS A 186 7.15 -15.47 17.00
CA LYS A 186 6.84 -14.30 17.84
C LYS A 186 7.27 -12.98 17.19
N LYS A 187 8.42 -12.94 16.52
CA LYS A 187 8.84 -11.76 15.74
C LYS A 187 7.90 -11.56 14.55
N ALA A 188 7.54 -12.63 13.84
CA ALA A 188 6.60 -12.54 12.71
C ALA A 188 5.23 -12.00 13.13
N GLU A 189 4.69 -12.44 14.27
CA GLU A 189 3.44 -11.92 14.83
C GLU A 189 3.54 -10.41 15.11
N LYS A 190 4.62 -9.95 15.75
CA LYS A 190 4.87 -8.51 15.97
C LYS A 190 4.94 -7.74 14.66
N MET A 191 5.66 -8.26 13.68
CA MET A 191 5.78 -7.62 12.37
C MET A 191 4.42 -7.51 11.68
N LEU A 192 3.59 -8.55 11.73
CA LEU A 192 2.24 -8.52 11.15
C LEU A 192 1.33 -7.55 11.90
N LEU A 193 1.37 -7.52 13.23
CA LEU A 193 0.54 -6.60 14.03
C LEU A 193 0.95 -5.14 13.85
N ILE A 194 2.25 -4.84 13.76
CA ILE A 194 2.75 -3.50 13.37
C ILE A 194 2.19 -3.14 12.00
N TYR A 195 2.32 -4.05 11.04
CA TYR A 195 1.87 -3.84 9.67
C TYR A 195 0.35 -3.60 9.60
N MET A 196 -0.46 -4.45 10.24
CA MET A 196 -1.92 -4.29 10.30
C MET A 196 -2.32 -2.96 10.96
N SER A 197 -1.63 -2.56 12.03
CA SER A 197 -1.87 -1.26 12.67
C SER A 197 -1.49 -0.09 11.75
N ASP A 198 -0.56 -0.28 10.81
CA ASP A 198 -0.16 0.74 9.84
C ASP A 198 -1.05 0.78 8.61
N ALA A 199 -1.54 -0.37 8.17
CA ALA A 199 -2.46 -0.54 7.06
C ALA A 199 -3.94 -0.30 7.45
N TRP A 200 -4.24 -0.01 8.71
CA TRP A 200 -5.59 0.35 9.15
C TRP A 200 -5.87 1.83 8.88
N PHE A 201 -6.74 2.10 7.91
CA PHE A 201 -7.07 3.46 7.46
C PHE A 201 -8.53 3.83 7.68
N LEU A 202 -9.39 2.89 8.07
CA LEU A 202 -10.83 3.11 8.22
C LEU A 202 -11.19 4.03 9.39
N ASP A 203 -10.22 4.31 10.27
CA ASP A 203 -10.27 5.27 11.38
C ASP A 203 -9.71 6.66 10.99
N THR A 204 -9.52 6.93 9.69
CA THR A 204 -8.96 8.20 9.18
C THR A 204 -9.81 8.80 8.07
N ASP A 205 -9.67 10.10 7.82
CA ASP A 205 -10.31 10.78 6.68
C ASP A 205 -9.62 10.48 5.32
N THR A 206 -8.71 9.50 5.28
CA THR A 206 -7.88 9.17 4.11
C THR A 206 -8.61 8.19 3.18
N GLU A 207 -9.76 8.60 2.64
CA GLU A 207 -10.66 7.70 1.91
C GLU A 207 -10.00 6.95 0.74
N PHE A 208 -9.00 7.53 0.08
CA PHE A 208 -8.30 6.86 -1.02
C PHE A 208 -7.54 5.61 -0.57
N MET A 209 -7.18 5.48 0.71
CA MET A 209 -6.54 4.29 1.27
C MET A 209 -7.54 3.21 1.71
N TYR A 210 -8.85 3.47 1.64
CA TYR A 210 -9.85 2.47 2.00
C TYR A 210 -9.78 1.25 1.10
N SER A 211 -9.54 1.42 -0.21
CA SER A 211 -9.42 0.29 -1.12
C SER A 211 -8.21 -0.58 -0.80
N TYR A 212 -7.09 0.05 -0.44
CA TYR A 212 -5.90 -0.67 0.05
C TYR A 212 -6.25 -1.50 1.28
N ASN A 213 -6.88 -0.87 2.28
CA ASN A 213 -7.33 -1.54 3.49
C ASN A 213 -8.27 -2.73 3.17
N TYR A 214 -9.25 -2.53 2.30
CA TYR A 214 -10.23 -3.56 1.95
C TYR A 214 -9.59 -4.79 1.32
N ILE A 215 -8.64 -4.60 0.40
CA ILE A 215 -7.94 -5.72 -0.23
C ILE A 215 -7.04 -6.43 0.79
N MET A 216 -6.21 -5.66 1.50
CA MET A 216 -5.25 -6.21 2.47
C MET A 216 -5.96 -7.01 3.57
N PHE A 217 -6.96 -6.42 4.22
CA PHE A 217 -7.64 -7.07 5.34
C PHE A 217 -8.51 -8.24 4.89
N THR A 218 -9.15 -8.18 3.72
CA THR A 218 -9.93 -9.34 3.23
C THR A 218 -9.05 -10.57 3.01
N ILE A 219 -7.83 -10.37 2.52
CA ILE A 219 -6.86 -11.47 2.33
C ILE A 219 -6.30 -11.93 3.69
N LEU A 220 -5.80 -11.00 4.52
CA LEU A 220 -5.15 -11.33 5.79
C LEU A 220 -6.11 -12.03 6.77
N LEU A 221 -7.38 -11.59 6.82
CA LEU A 221 -8.39 -12.13 7.74
C LEU A 221 -8.76 -13.59 7.49
N LYS A 222 -8.43 -14.14 6.32
CA LYS A 222 -8.52 -15.59 6.06
C LYS A 222 -7.60 -16.40 6.99
N TYR A 223 -6.45 -15.82 7.35
CA TYR A 223 -5.37 -16.50 8.08
C TYR A 223 -5.29 -16.13 9.57
N ILE A 224 -6.21 -15.27 10.04
CA ILE A 224 -6.29 -14.90 11.45
C ILE A 224 -7.53 -15.54 12.06
N HIS A 225 -7.30 -16.40 13.04
CA HIS A 225 -8.34 -17.17 13.70
C HIS A 225 -8.86 -16.46 14.95
N LYS A 226 -9.88 -17.08 15.59
CA LYS A 226 -10.34 -16.64 16.90
C LYS A 226 -9.18 -16.59 17.89
N ASN A 227 -9.21 -15.62 18.79
CA ASN A 227 -8.11 -15.30 19.72
C ASN A 227 -6.87 -14.71 19.05
N ARG A 228 -6.97 -14.30 17.78
CA ARG A 228 -5.91 -13.63 16.99
C ARG A 228 -4.70 -14.52 16.68
N GLU A 229 -4.88 -15.84 16.72
CA GLU A 229 -3.85 -16.77 16.26
C GLU A 229 -3.67 -16.67 14.74
N ILE A 230 -2.41 -16.63 14.28
CA ILE A 230 -2.06 -16.44 12.86
C ILE A 230 -1.61 -17.77 12.26
N ASP A 231 -2.30 -18.23 11.22
CA ASP A 231 -1.91 -19.40 10.44
C ASP A 231 -0.93 -19.01 9.32
N PHE A 232 0.34 -18.86 9.72
CA PHE A 232 1.41 -18.60 8.77
C PHE A 232 1.59 -19.77 7.77
N ILE A 233 1.23 -21.02 8.13
CA ILE A 233 1.46 -22.20 7.27
C ILE A 233 0.57 -22.09 6.03
N SER A 234 -0.73 -21.86 6.24
CA SER A 234 -1.67 -21.67 5.14
C SER A 234 -1.32 -20.43 4.32
N MET A 235 -0.90 -19.35 4.97
CA MET A 235 -0.47 -18.12 4.27
C MET A 235 0.74 -18.39 3.37
N TYR A 236 1.74 -19.16 3.83
CA TYR A 236 2.90 -19.57 3.04
C TYR A 236 2.50 -20.40 1.82
N GLN A 237 1.62 -21.38 2.01
CA GLN A 237 1.20 -22.30 0.95
C GLN A 237 0.35 -21.62 -0.14
N GLU A 238 -0.31 -20.52 0.21
CA GLU A 238 -1.21 -19.81 -0.69
C GLU A 238 -0.62 -18.51 -1.26
N LEU A 239 0.53 -18.04 -0.79
CA LEU A 239 1.08 -16.73 -1.20
C LEU A 239 1.21 -16.58 -2.72
N ASP A 240 1.77 -17.56 -3.43
CA ASP A 240 1.89 -17.51 -4.88
C ASP A 240 0.51 -17.44 -5.56
N LYS A 241 -0.51 -18.11 -5.00
CA LYS A 241 -1.87 -18.06 -5.53
C LYS A 241 -2.51 -16.70 -5.31
N ILE A 242 -2.31 -16.10 -4.13
CA ILE A 242 -2.76 -14.73 -3.83
C ILE A 242 -2.15 -13.75 -4.83
N PHE A 243 -0.82 -13.79 -4.99
CA PHE A 243 -0.11 -12.90 -5.90
C PHE A 243 -0.58 -13.08 -7.35
N ASN A 244 -0.71 -14.32 -7.83
CA ASN A 244 -1.19 -14.58 -9.18
C ASN A 244 -2.63 -14.11 -9.38
N PHE A 245 -3.52 -14.33 -8.41
CA PHE A 245 -4.89 -13.83 -8.46
C PHE A 245 -4.94 -12.30 -8.62
N LEU A 246 -4.16 -11.57 -7.81
CA LEU A 246 -4.09 -10.11 -7.86
C LEU A 246 -3.47 -9.62 -9.18
N SER A 247 -2.36 -10.23 -9.60
CA SER A 247 -1.65 -9.87 -10.83
C SER A 247 -2.49 -10.13 -12.09
N ASP A 248 -3.19 -11.25 -12.15
CA ASP A 248 -4.05 -11.60 -13.29
C ASP A 248 -5.25 -10.65 -13.39
N TRP A 249 -5.88 -10.33 -12.25
CA TRP A 249 -6.94 -9.32 -12.22
C TRP A 249 -6.43 -7.96 -12.70
N TYR A 250 -5.28 -7.52 -12.17
CA TYR A 250 -4.71 -6.21 -12.49
C TYR A 250 -4.35 -6.09 -13.98
N ARG A 251 -3.66 -7.09 -14.54
CA ARG A 251 -3.32 -7.15 -15.97
C ARG A 251 -4.55 -7.07 -16.87
N LYS A 252 -5.55 -7.89 -16.55
CA LYS A 252 -6.81 -7.91 -17.31
C LYS A 252 -7.49 -6.54 -17.26
N THR A 253 -7.59 -5.95 -16.07
CA THR A 253 -8.22 -4.64 -15.86
C THR A 253 -7.47 -3.54 -16.62
N LEU A 254 -6.14 -3.48 -16.54
CA LEU A 254 -5.34 -2.51 -17.30
C LEU A 254 -5.59 -2.61 -18.81
N SER A 255 -5.62 -3.82 -19.35
CA SER A 255 -5.89 -4.03 -20.76
C SER A 255 -7.30 -3.61 -21.18
N GLU A 256 -8.30 -3.87 -20.33
CA GLU A 256 -9.69 -3.44 -20.54
C GLU A 256 -9.84 -1.91 -20.46
N VAL A 257 -9.15 -1.26 -19.51
CA VAL A 257 -9.13 0.20 -19.38
C VAL A 257 -8.45 0.84 -20.60
N SER A 258 -7.26 0.36 -20.97
CA SER A 258 -6.53 0.79 -22.16
C SER A 258 -7.36 0.66 -23.43
N THR A 259 -8.02 -0.50 -23.60
CA THR A 259 -8.93 -0.75 -24.72
C THR A 259 -10.12 0.19 -24.73
N THR A 260 -10.69 0.47 -23.55
CA THR A 260 -11.83 1.39 -23.40
C THR A 260 -11.42 2.79 -23.84
N ILE A 261 -10.31 3.31 -23.30
CA ILE A 261 -9.74 4.60 -23.69
C ILE A 261 -9.53 4.65 -25.21
N LYS A 262 -8.81 3.69 -25.79
CA LYS A 262 -8.49 3.68 -27.23
C LYS A 262 -9.70 3.64 -28.15
N LYS A 263 -10.86 3.16 -27.68
CA LYS A 263 -12.12 3.09 -28.45
C LYS A 263 -13.04 4.30 -28.26
N MET A 264 -12.75 5.18 -27.30
CA MET A 264 -13.57 6.36 -27.04
C MET A 264 -13.45 7.41 -28.16
N LYS A 265 -14.49 8.24 -28.27
CA LYS A 265 -14.45 9.50 -29.02
C LYS A 265 -14.39 10.63 -28.02
N TYR A 266 -13.45 11.54 -28.23
CA TYR A 266 -13.18 12.66 -27.35
C TYR A 266 -13.87 13.94 -27.85
N ALA A 267 -13.70 15.04 -27.11
CA ALA A 267 -14.13 16.38 -27.52
C ALA A 267 -13.80 16.67 -28.98
N ASN A 268 -14.69 17.39 -29.66
CA ASN A 268 -14.65 17.62 -31.11
C ASN A 268 -14.72 16.34 -31.97
N LYS A 269 -15.16 15.22 -31.40
CA LYS A 269 -15.24 13.89 -32.04
C LYS A 269 -13.87 13.35 -32.46
N MET A 270 -12.79 13.84 -31.87
CA MET A 270 -11.45 13.31 -32.12
C MET A 270 -11.37 11.84 -31.70
N THR A 271 -10.70 11.04 -32.51
CA THR A 271 -10.30 9.67 -32.18
C THR A 271 -9.14 9.69 -31.19
N TYR A 272 -8.91 8.56 -30.50
CA TYR A 272 -7.73 8.40 -29.63
C TYR A 272 -6.43 8.74 -30.37
N LYS A 273 -6.26 8.26 -31.61
CA LYS A 273 -5.04 8.49 -32.39
C LYS A 273 -4.81 9.98 -32.70
N GLU A 274 -5.85 10.72 -33.05
CA GLU A 274 -5.76 12.16 -33.32
C GLU A 274 -5.39 12.94 -32.05
N LEU A 275 -5.98 12.56 -30.91
CA LEU A 275 -5.66 13.16 -29.61
C LEU A 275 -4.22 12.81 -29.17
N GLU A 276 -3.83 11.55 -29.33
CA GLU A 276 -2.47 11.06 -29.04
C GLU A 276 -1.42 11.84 -29.83
N GLU A 277 -1.61 12.00 -31.15
CA GLU A 277 -0.72 12.78 -32.01
C GLU A 277 -0.66 14.26 -31.59
N SER A 278 -1.79 14.84 -31.16
CA SER A 278 -1.84 16.22 -30.68
C SER A 278 -1.01 16.41 -29.41
N ILE A 279 -1.21 15.55 -28.41
CA ILE A 279 -0.49 15.63 -27.12
C ILE A 279 1.00 15.37 -27.33
N LYS A 280 1.37 14.36 -28.14
CA LYS A 280 2.79 14.08 -28.43
C LYS A 280 3.49 15.26 -29.11
N LYS A 281 2.80 15.99 -30.00
CA LYS A 281 3.35 17.22 -30.62
C LYS A 281 3.56 18.32 -29.58
N GLU A 282 2.65 18.50 -28.65
CA GLU A 282 2.78 19.49 -27.56
C GLU A 282 3.98 19.15 -26.66
N ILE A 283 4.10 17.89 -26.23
CA ILE A 283 5.24 17.42 -25.42
C ILE A 283 6.56 17.63 -26.16
N ALA A 284 6.64 17.25 -27.43
CA ALA A 284 7.86 17.43 -28.24
C ALA A 284 8.25 18.91 -28.36
N SER A 285 7.28 19.80 -28.58
CA SER A 285 7.51 21.25 -28.62
C SER A 285 8.05 21.79 -27.29
N ASP A 286 7.55 21.29 -26.16
CA ASP A 286 8.03 21.67 -24.84
C ASP A 286 9.43 21.12 -24.55
N ASP A 287 9.72 19.87 -24.91
CA ASP A 287 11.03 19.27 -24.71
C ASP A 287 12.11 19.98 -25.56
N GLU A 288 11.80 20.39 -26.79
CA GLU A 288 12.67 21.24 -27.60
C GLU A 288 12.93 22.60 -26.92
N LYS A 289 11.86 23.25 -26.44
CA LYS A 289 11.95 24.57 -25.77
C LYS A 289 12.81 24.54 -24.51
N TYR A 290 12.77 23.44 -23.75
CA TYR A 290 13.51 23.30 -22.49
C TYR A 290 14.79 22.44 -22.60
N ASN A 291 15.19 22.06 -23.83
CA ASN A 291 16.37 21.25 -24.12
C ASN A 291 16.40 19.91 -23.34
N ARG A 292 15.28 19.17 -23.34
CA ARG A 292 15.04 17.95 -22.57
C ARG A 292 15.14 16.64 -23.38
N ASN A 293 15.78 16.69 -24.54
CA ASN A 293 15.77 15.62 -25.57
C ASN A 293 16.42 14.27 -25.20
N SER A 294 16.84 14.05 -23.94
CA SER A 294 17.55 12.83 -23.50
C SER A 294 16.74 11.99 -22.49
N ARG A 295 15.41 12.09 -22.49
CA ARG A 295 14.53 11.33 -21.57
C ARG A 295 14.33 9.89 -22.04
N SER A 296 14.26 8.95 -21.10
CA SER A 296 13.96 7.53 -21.39
C SER A 296 12.54 7.37 -21.96
N GLU A 297 12.29 6.25 -22.63
CA GLU A 297 10.99 5.92 -23.23
C GLU A 297 9.87 5.84 -22.17
N GLU A 298 10.13 5.23 -21.02
CA GLU A 298 9.22 5.21 -19.85
C GLU A 298 8.86 6.62 -19.40
N HIS A 299 9.84 7.52 -19.33
CA HIS A 299 9.61 8.92 -18.94
C HIS A 299 8.74 9.65 -19.96
N GLN A 300 8.85 9.31 -21.25
CA GLN A 300 7.99 9.86 -22.31
C GLN A 300 6.56 9.30 -22.22
N LEU A 301 6.40 8.00 -21.95
CA LEU A 301 5.09 7.36 -21.76
C LEU A 301 4.35 7.92 -20.53
N GLY A 302 5.04 8.06 -19.41
CA GLY A 302 4.48 8.69 -18.21
C GLY A 302 4.02 10.12 -18.48
N ASN A 303 4.86 10.95 -19.10
CA ASN A 303 4.46 12.32 -19.46
C ASN A 303 3.27 12.35 -20.41
N PHE A 304 3.19 11.41 -21.37
CA PHE A 304 2.06 11.32 -22.28
C PHE A 304 0.76 11.11 -21.51
N TRP A 305 0.68 10.10 -20.65
CA TRP A 305 -0.53 9.80 -19.90
C TRP A 305 -0.92 10.90 -18.91
N ILE A 306 0.06 11.53 -18.25
CA ILE A 306 -0.19 12.73 -17.42
C ILE A 306 -0.87 13.83 -18.24
N ASN A 307 -0.28 14.20 -19.38
CA ASN A 307 -0.85 15.26 -20.22
C ASN A 307 -2.19 14.86 -20.84
N PHE A 308 -2.37 13.58 -21.15
CA PHE A 308 -3.65 13.03 -21.62
C PHE A 308 -4.76 13.24 -20.59
N PHE A 309 -4.56 12.86 -19.33
CA PHE A 309 -5.56 13.05 -18.30
C PHE A 309 -5.77 14.53 -17.93
N VAL A 310 -4.71 15.35 -17.96
CA VAL A 310 -4.82 16.81 -17.81
C VAL A 310 -5.65 17.43 -18.92
N TYR A 311 -5.48 16.97 -20.17
CA TYR A 311 -6.31 17.40 -21.30
C TYR A 311 -7.77 17.03 -21.06
N LEU A 312 -8.07 15.78 -20.65
CA LEU A 312 -9.45 15.38 -20.40
C LEU A 312 -10.10 16.19 -19.26
N GLU A 313 -9.38 16.46 -18.17
CA GLU A 313 -9.89 17.31 -17.09
C GLU A 313 -10.23 18.72 -17.60
N LYS A 314 -9.44 19.30 -18.50
CA LYS A 314 -9.68 20.66 -18.99
C LYS A 314 -10.73 20.73 -20.10
N GLU A 315 -10.65 19.82 -21.07
CA GLU A 315 -11.32 19.95 -22.37
C GLU A 315 -12.40 18.87 -22.59
N ASP A 316 -12.39 17.75 -21.87
CA ASP A 316 -13.34 16.65 -22.05
C ASP A 316 -13.67 15.88 -20.75
N LYS A 317 -14.23 16.60 -19.78
CA LYS A 317 -14.63 16.03 -18.48
C LYS A 317 -15.60 14.85 -18.61
N SER A 318 -16.40 14.80 -19.68
CA SER A 318 -17.34 13.69 -19.90
C SER A 318 -16.61 12.39 -20.17
N SER A 319 -15.57 12.42 -21.01
CA SER A 319 -14.72 11.25 -21.25
C SER A 319 -13.95 10.85 -19.99
N LEU A 320 -13.43 11.81 -19.23
CA LEU A 320 -12.76 11.53 -17.97
C LEU A 320 -13.67 10.80 -16.97
N HIS A 321 -14.90 11.29 -16.76
CA HIS A 321 -15.86 10.65 -15.88
C HIS A 321 -16.21 9.22 -16.32
N LYS A 322 -16.36 8.97 -17.63
CA LYS A 322 -16.61 7.61 -18.14
C LYS A 322 -15.46 6.66 -17.83
N ILE A 323 -14.21 7.13 -17.87
CA ILE A 323 -13.04 6.33 -17.49
C ILE A 323 -13.10 6.02 -15.99
N TYR A 324 -13.39 7.02 -15.15
CA TYR A 324 -13.56 6.80 -13.71
C TYR A 324 -14.70 5.85 -13.38
N ASP A 325 -15.87 6.00 -14.01
CA ASP A 325 -17.01 5.11 -13.80
C ASP A 325 -16.66 3.66 -14.15
N PHE A 326 -15.91 3.46 -15.23
CA PHE A 326 -15.42 2.13 -15.61
C PHE A 326 -14.42 1.57 -14.61
N ILE A 327 -13.46 2.38 -14.14
CA ILE A 327 -12.49 1.95 -13.12
C ILE A 327 -13.18 1.63 -11.78
N ASN A 328 -14.13 2.45 -11.35
CA ASN A 328 -14.92 2.21 -10.14
C ASN A 328 -15.75 0.92 -10.26
N LEU A 329 -16.31 0.63 -11.44
CA LEU A 329 -16.99 -0.64 -11.68
C LEU A 329 -16.02 -1.83 -11.48
N LYS A 330 -14.79 -1.71 -11.98
CA LYS A 330 -13.75 -2.74 -11.80
C LYS A 330 -13.35 -2.92 -10.34
N GLU A 331 -13.22 -1.84 -9.60
CA GLU A 331 -12.99 -1.88 -8.16
C GLU A 331 -14.08 -2.69 -7.43
N GLN A 332 -15.36 -2.43 -7.73
CA GLN A 332 -16.47 -3.20 -7.13
C GLN A 332 -16.46 -4.68 -7.56
N GLU A 333 -16.10 -4.97 -8.82
CA GLU A 333 -15.89 -6.35 -9.28
C GLU A 333 -14.78 -7.06 -8.47
N LEU A 334 -13.66 -6.37 -8.19
CA LEU A 334 -12.57 -6.91 -7.38
C LEU A 334 -13.03 -7.25 -5.96
N TYR A 335 -13.79 -6.36 -5.31
CA TYR A 335 -14.32 -6.64 -3.97
C TYR A 335 -15.19 -7.88 -3.92
N GLY A 336 -16.07 -8.07 -4.90
CA GLY A 336 -16.86 -9.29 -5.03
C GLY A 336 -16.00 -10.54 -5.24
N LEU A 337 -14.94 -10.43 -6.06
CA LEU A 337 -13.99 -11.55 -6.28
C LEU A 337 -13.18 -11.87 -5.01
N LEU A 338 -12.74 -10.87 -4.26
CA LEU A 338 -12.01 -11.05 -3.01
C LEU A 338 -12.85 -11.77 -1.96
N LEU A 339 -14.10 -11.33 -1.75
CA LEU A 339 -15.02 -12.02 -0.84
C LEU A 339 -15.25 -13.46 -1.31
N LYS A 340 -15.42 -13.67 -2.62
CA LYS A 340 -15.60 -15.01 -3.18
C LYS A 340 -14.39 -15.92 -2.98
N GLU A 341 -13.17 -15.39 -3.03
CA GLU A 341 -11.94 -16.19 -2.94
C GLU A 341 -11.49 -16.39 -1.47
N PHE A 342 -11.60 -15.36 -0.64
CA PHE A 342 -10.96 -15.32 0.68
C PHE A 342 -11.92 -15.39 1.87
N ALA A 343 -13.20 -15.03 1.69
CA ALA A 343 -14.18 -15.18 2.77
C ALA A 343 -14.71 -16.62 2.89
N ALA A 344 -15.27 -16.99 4.05
CA ALA A 344 -15.95 -18.27 4.21
C ALA A 344 -17.28 -18.28 3.43
N SER A 345 -17.78 -19.46 3.05
CA SER A 345 -19.00 -19.55 2.23
C SER A 345 -20.21 -18.86 2.87
N GLN A 346 -20.38 -18.98 4.19
CA GLN A 346 -21.47 -18.28 4.89
C GLN A 346 -21.33 -16.75 4.87
N ASP A 347 -20.11 -16.23 4.83
CA ASP A 347 -19.86 -14.79 4.82
C ASP A 347 -20.19 -14.20 3.44
N LYS A 348 -19.92 -14.96 2.36
CA LYS A 348 -20.26 -14.56 0.98
C LYS A 348 -21.75 -14.30 0.81
N GLU A 349 -22.58 -15.19 1.37
CA GLU A 349 -24.04 -15.05 1.33
C GLU A 349 -24.53 -13.87 2.17
N LYS A 350 -23.90 -13.62 3.31
CA LYS A 350 -24.28 -12.54 4.23
C LYS A 350 -23.95 -11.15 3.68
N TYR A 351 -22.74 -10.93 3.17
CA TYR A 351 -22.25 -9.59 2.84
C TYR A 351 -22.37 -9.24 1.35
N GLY A 352 -22.48 -10.22 0.46
CA GLY A 352 -22.54 -9.97 -0.98
C GLY A 352 -21.28 -9.28 -1.50
N VAL A 353 -21.36 -7.96 -1.74
CA VAL A 353 -20.23 -7.10 -2.14
C VAL A 353 -19.81 -6.08 -1.07
N ASP A 354 -20.44 -6.08 0.10
CA ASP A 354 -20.13 -5.16 1.20
C ASP A 354 -18.89 -5.62 1.98
N ILE A 355 -17.73 -5.31 1.41
CA ILE A 355 -16.42 -5.70 1.94
C ILE A 355 -16.11 -5.00 3.26
N ARG A 356 -16.60 -3.78 3.49
CA ARG A 356 -16.37 -3.02 4.72
C ARG A 356 -17.06 -3.70 5.90
N SER A 357 -18.35 -3.99 5.77
CA SER A 357 -19.09 -4.69 6.83
C SER A 357 -18.52 -6.09 7.10
N TYR A 358 -18.05 -6.79 6.06
CA TYR A 358 -17.33 -8.05 6.25
C TYR A 358 -16.07 -7.88 7.11
N ILE A 359 -15.21 -6.91 6.80
CA ILE A 359 -13.96 -6.68 7.53
C ILE A 359 -14.23 -6.31 8.98
N ILE A 360 -15.14 -5.35 9.22
CA ILE A 360 -15.47 -4.90 10.58
C ILE A 360 -16.00 -6.08 11.42
N ASP A 361 -17.03 -6.78 10.93
CA ASP A 361 -17.60 -7.92 11.64
C ASP A 361 -16.56 -9.02 11.87
N LYS A 362 -15.72 -9.31 10.88
CA LYS A 362 -14.71 -10.37 10.98
C LYS A 362 -13.63 -10.02 12.00
N MET A 363 -13.14 -8.78 12.00
CA MET A 363 -12.16 -8.26 12.98
C MET A 363 -12.68 -8.36 14.41
N GLN A 364 -13.94 -7.96 14.64
CA GLN A 364 -14.58 -8.10 15.95
C GLN A 364 -14.72 -9.57 16.36
N ASN A 365 -15.18 -10.43 15.43
CA ASN A 365 -15.39 -11.86 15.69
C ASN A 365 -14.11 -12.64 16.03
N ILE A 366 -12.95 -12.21 15.52
CA ILE A 366 -11.65 -12.82 15.86
C ILE A 366 -11.02 -12.25 17.14
N GLY A 367 -11.58 -11.16 17.68
CA GLY A 367 -11.21 -10.59 18.97
C GLY A 367 -10.47 -9.26 18.91
N PHE A 368 -10.50 -8.54 17.77
CA PHE A 368 -10.05 -7.15 17.70
C PHE A 368 -11.18 -6.19 18.10
N LYS A 369 -11.56 -6.25 19.37
CA LYS A 369 -12.49 -5.31 19.99
C LYS A 369 -11.90 -4.87 21.34
N LEU A 370 -12.04 -3.60 21.72
CA LEU A 370 -11.78 -3.18 23.10
C LEU A 370 -12.83 -3.83 24.01
N GLU A 371 -12.41 -4.37 25.16
CA GLU A 371 -13.34 -4.78 26.20
C GLU A 371 -14.10 -3.55 26.70
N ASP A 372 -15.39 -3.72 27.02
CA ASP A 372 -16.23 -2.62 27.51
C ASP A 372 -15.57 -2.00 28.74
N VAL A 373 -15.34 -0.68 28.69
CA VAL A 373 -14.79 0.08 29.82
C VAL A 373 -15.91 0.19 30.86
N SER A 374 -15.96 -0.76 31.79
CA SER A 374 -16.97 -0.85 32.84
C SER A 374 -16.67 0.05 34.04
#